data_AF-H2VQB2-F1
#
_entry.id   AF-H2VQB2-F1
#
_cell.length_a   1.000
_cell.length_b   1.000
_cell.length_c   1.000
_cell.angle_alpha   90.00
_cell.angle_beta   90.00
_cell.angle_gamma   90.00
#
_symmetry.space_group_name_H-M   'P 1'
#
loop_
_entity.id
_entity.type
_entity.pdbx_description
1 polymer ?
#
loop_
_entity_poly.entity_id
_entity_poly.type
_entity_poly.pdbx_seq_one_letter_code
_entity_poly.pdbx_strand_id
1 'polypeptide(L)'
;MYCQRLALPLTRSLLASRAPLALRMENAVAARMISTTVARKDIDSAAKYIGAGAATVGVAGSGAGIGNVFGALVIGYARNPSLKQQLFSYAILGFALSEAMGLFCLTMGFMILFAL
;
A
#
# COMPACT_ATOMS: atom_id res chain seq x y z
N MET A 1 -13.43 -28.36 -27.10
CA MET A 1 -12.33 -27.89 -26.20
C MET A 1 -12.79 -27.55 -24.76
N TYR A 2 -14.09 -27.49 -24.44
CA TYR A 2 -14.58 -27.09 -23.09
C TYR A 2 -14.76 -28.24 -22.08
N CYS A 3 -14.75 -29.50 -22.52
CA CYS A 3 -15.09 -30.65 -21.66
C CYS A 3 -13.95 -31.09 -20.70
N GLN A 4 -12.70 -30.63 -20.92
CA GLN A 4 -11.53 -31.16 -20.22
C GLN A 4 -11.19 -30.42 -18.90
N ARG A 5 -11.75 -29.22 -18.66
CA ARG A 5 -11.51 -28.45 -17.42
C ARG A 5 -12.45 -28.81 -16.26
N LEU A 6 -13.57 -29.48 -16.52
CA LEU A 6 -14.55 -29.88 -15.50
C LEU A 6 -14.25 -31.25 -14.85
N ALA A 7 -13.39 -32.07 -15.45
CA ALA A 7 -13.05 -33.40 -14.92
C ALA A 7 -11.94 -33.38 -13.83
N LEU A 8 -11.06 -32.37 -13.86
CA LEU A 8 -9.93 -32.22 -12.93
C LEU A 8 -10.29 -31.96 -11.45
N PRO A 9 -11.37 -31.24 -11.06
CA PRO A 9 -11.69 -31.04 -9.65
C PRO A 9 -12.21 -32.32 -8.98
N LEU A 10 -12.87 -33.21 -9.74
CA LEU A 10 -13.41 -34.48 -9.25
C LEU A 10 -12.33 -35.56 -9.09
N THR A 11 -11.28 -35.55 -9.90
CA THR A 11 -10.15 -36.48 -9.72
C THR A 11 -9.26 -36.07 -8.54
N ARG A 12 -9.14 -34.76 -8.26
CA ARG A 12 -8.36 -34.23 -7.13
C ARG A 12 -9.04 -34.49 -5.78
N SER A 13 -10.37 -34.50 -5.72
CA SER A 13 -11.13 -34.78 -4.49
C SER A 13 -11.04 -36.26 -4.06
N LEU A 14 -10.95 -37.18 -5.02
CA LEU A 14 -10.82 -38.61 -4.73
C LEU A 14 -9.41 -39.00 -4.27
N LEU A 15 -8.35 -38.36 -4.80
CA LEU A 15 -6.97 -38.55 -4.29
C LEU A 15 -6.72 -37.86 -2.94
N ALA A 16 -7.43 -36.77 -2.65
CA ALA A 16 -7.34 -36.06 -1.36
C ALA A 16 -8.05 -36.76 -0.19
N SER A 17 -8.89 -37.79 -0.46
CA SER A 17 -9.55 -38.55 0.62
C SER A 17 -8.59 -39.50 1.35
N ARG A 18 -7.35 -39.66 0.86
CA ARG A 18 -6.28 -40.46 1.49
C ARG A 18 -5.22 -39.63 2.24
N ALA A 19 -5.47 -38.36 2.53
CA ALA A 19 -4.59 -37.62 3.43
C ALA A 19 -4.84 -38.07 4.89
N PRO A 20 -3.78 -38.32 5.69
CA PRO A 20 -3.92 -38.81 7.05
C PRO A 20 -4.73 -37.82 7.90
N LEU A 21 -5.69 -38.35 8.68
CA LEU A 21 -6.59 -37.60 9.56
C LEU A 21 -5.83 -36.66 10.53
N ALA A 22 -4.56 -36.96 10.83
CA ALA A 22 -3.67 -36.16 11.67
C ALA A 22 -3.41 -34.75 11.09
N LEU A 23 -3.22 -34.61 9.78
CA LEU A 23 -2.87 -33.33 9.14
C LEU A 23 -4.08 -32.40 8.93
N ARG A 24 -5.30 -32.98 8.94
CA ARG A 24 -6.56 -32.20 8.95
C ARG A 24 -6.87 -31.63 10.32
N MET A 25 -6.46 -32.31 11.39
CA MET A 25 -6.73 -31.89 12.76
C MET A 25 -5.83 -30.72 13.19
N GLU A 26 -4.56 -30.69 12.76
CA GLU A 26 -3.67 -29.52 12.96
C GLU A 26 -4.23 -28.23 12.32
N ASN A 27 -4.68 -28.30 11.06
CA ASN A 27 -5.23 -27.14 10.37
C ASN A 27 -6.56 -26.63 10.97
N ALA A 28 -7.37 -27.52 11.55
CA ALA A 28 -8.61 -27.15 12.21
C ALA A 28 -8.41 -26.59 13.64
N VAL A 29 -7.34 -26.98 14.33
CA VAL A 29 -6.97 -26.43 15.66
C VAL A 29 -6.28 -25.08 15.50
N ALA A 30 -5.41 -24.91 14.50
CA ALA A 30 -4.77 -23.63 14.19
C ALA A 30 -5.80 -22.54 13.81
N ALA A 31 -6.88 -22.90 13.10
CA ALA A 31 -7.95 -21.98 12.75
C ALA A 31 -8.84 -21.55 13.94
N ARG A 32 -8.92 -22.35 15.01
CA ARG A 32 -9.72 -22.02 16.23
C ARG A 32 -9.00 -21.16 17.25
N MET A 33 -7.71 -20.88 17.06
CA MET A 33 -6.94 -20.00 17.94
C MET A 33 -6.94 -18.53 17.52
N ILE A 34 -7.71 -18.16 16.48
CA ILE A 34 -8.05 -16.75 16.26
C ILE A 34 -9.17 -16.42 17.25
N SER A 35 -8.78 -15.96 18.44
CA SER A 35 -9.70 -15.42 19.43
C SER A 35 -10.34 -14.14 18.89
N THR A 36 -11.41 -14.27 18.12
CA THR A 36 -12.22 -13.12 17.69
C THR A 36 -13.05 -12.65 18.87
N THR A 37 -12.57 -11.63 19.57
CA THR A 37 -13.38 -10.95 20.59
C THR A 37 -14.58 -10.28 19.93
N VAL A 38 -15.65 -10.05 20.69
CA VAL A 38 -16.83 -9.29 20.23
C VAL A 38 -16.38 -7.94 19.65
N ALA A 39 -16.96 -7.51 18.51
CA ALA A 39 -16.64 -6.24 17.88
C ALA A 39 -16.79 -5.08 18.87
N ARG A 40 -15.69 -4.36 19.15
CA ARG A 40 -15.67 -3.20 20.05
C ARG A 40 -15.39 -1.94 19.24
N LYS A 41 -16.39 -1.06 19.14
CA LYS A 41 -16.31 0.20 18.40
C LYS A 41 -15.13 1.09 18.83
N ASP A 42 -14.74 1.04 20.11
CA ASP A 42 -13.63 1.82 20.64
C ASP A 42 -12.28 1.38 20.06
N ILE A 43 -12.10 0.06 19.86
CA ILE A 43 -10.87 -0.51 19.30
C ILE A 43 -10.78 -0.18 17.80
N ASP A 44 -11.91 -0.25 17.08
CA ASP A 44 -11.97 0.12 15.66
C ASP A 44 -11.64 1.61 15.47
N SER A 45 -12.13 2.47 16.37
CA SER A 45 -11.83 3.91 16.36
C SER A 45 -10.35 4.19 16.64
N ALA A 46 -9.78 3.52 17.64
CA ALA A 46 -8.35 3.62 17.95
C ALA A 46 -7.47 3.14 16.78
N ALA A 47 -7.86 2.03 16.15
CA ALA A 47 -7.16 1.48 14.99
C ALA A 47 -7.20 2.43 13.78
N LYS A 48 -8.31 3.14 13.55
CA LYS A 48 -8.40 4.17 12.51
C LYS A 48 -7.43 5.32 12.74
N TYR A 49 -7.34 5.86 13.96
CA TYR A 49 -6.40 6.95 14.26
C TYR A 49 -4.95 6.53 14.08
N ILE A 50 -4.59 5.33 14.52
CA ILE A 50 -3.23 4.78 14.35
C ILE A 50 -2.93 4.53 12.87
N GLY A 51 -3.86 3.89 12.15
CA GLY A 51 -3.71 3.59 10.73
C GLY A 51 -3.61 4.85 9.87
N ALA A 52 -4.41 5.87 10.18
CA ALA A 52 -4.33 7.16 9.52
C ALA A 52 -3.00 7.86 9.77
N GLY A 53 -2.52 7.88 11.02
CA GLY A 53 -1.21 8.43 11.36
C GLY A 53 -0.08 7.72 10.60
N ALA A 54 -0.08 6.39 10.59
CA ALA A 54 0.88 5.59 9.85
C ALA A 54 0.83 5.85 8.34
N ALA A 55 -0.36 6.04 7.77
CA ALA A 55 -0.53 6.35 6.36
C ALA A 55 0.13 7.70 5.98
N THR A 56 0.14 8.71 6.86
CA THR A 56 0.71 10.03 6.57
C THR A 56 2.24 10.09 6.52
N VAL A 57 2.95 9.04 6.98
CA VAL A 57 4.42 9.02 6.98
C VAL A 57 5.00 9.14 5.55
N GLY A 58 4.23 8.71 4.53
CA GLY A 58 4.64 8.85 3.13
C GLY A 58 4.84 10.29 2.65
N VAL A 59 4.26 11.29 3.32
CA VAL A 59 4.47 12.73 3.01
C VAL A 59 5.93 13.13 3.20
N ALA A 60 6.65 12.49 4.12
CA ALA A 60 8.08 12.73 4.31
C ALA A 60 8.89 12.43 3.02
N GLY A 61 8.47 11.42 2.25
CA GLY A 61 9.08 11.09 0.96
C GLY A 61 8.86 12.19 -0.09
N SER A 62 7.69 12.81 -0.10
CA SER A 62 7.40 13.96 -0.96
C SER A 62 8.27 15.16 -0.59
N GLY A 63 8.39 15.47 0.70
CA GLY A 63 9.26 16.54 1.20
C GLY A 63 10.74 16.34 0.83
N ALA A 64 11.26 15.12 0.98
CA ALA A 64 12.60 14.76 0.55
C ALA A 64 12.78 14.90 -0.98
N GLY A 65 11.78 14.49 -1.76
CA GLY A 65 11.78 14.62 -3.22
C GLY A 65 11.85 16.09 -3.66
N ILE A 66 11.04 16.96 -3.05
CA ILE A 66 11.02 18.40 -3.32
C ILE A 66 12.37 19.03 -3.00
N GLY A 67 12.95 18.70 -1.83
CA GLY A 67 14.27 19.18 -1.43
C GLY A 67 15.36 18.80 -2.44
N ASN A 68 15.30 17.58 -2.97
CA ASN A 68 16.26 17.11 -3.98
C ASN A 68 16.05 17.79 -5.35
N VAL A 69 14.81 17.99 -5.78
CA VAL A 69 14.47 18.69 -7.03
C VAL A 69 14.97 20.14 -7.00
N PHE A 70 14.67 20.88 -5.94
CA PHE A 70 15.13 22.26 -5.80
C PHE A 70 16.64 22.36 -5.53
N GLY A 71 17.23 21.41 -4.79
CA GLY A 71 18.68 21.34 -4.62
C GLY A 71 19.42 21.16 -5.95
N ALA A 72 18.95 20.24 -6.79
CA ALA A 72 19.50 20.02 -8.13
C ALA A 72 19.27 21.23 -9.05
N LEU A 73 18.15 21.94 -8.91
CA LEU A 73 17.87 23.17 -9.66
C LEU A 73 18.90 24.26 -9.35
N VAL A 74 19.20 24.51 -8.07
CA VAL A 74 20.18 25.54 -7.67
C VAL A 74 21.57 25.21 -8.21
N ILE A 75 22.00 23.95 -8.08
CA ILE A 75 23.29 23.49 -8.63
C ILE A 75 23.30 23.61 -10.16
N GLY A 76 22.21 23.24 -10.83
CA GLY A 76 22.06 23.36 -12.29
C GLY A 76 22.10 24.81 -12.76
N TYR A 77 21.43 25.72 -12.05
CA TYR A 77 21.42 27.15 -12.33
C TYR A 77 22.80 27.78 -12.15
N ALA A 78 23.53 27.39 -11.09
CA ALA A 78 24.88 27.86 -10.83
C ALA A 78 25.87 27.45 -11.92
N ARG A 79 25.65 26.30 -12.58
CA ARG A 79 26.51 25.82 -13.67
C ARG A 79 26.22 26.50 -15.01
N ASN A 80 24.95 26.67 -15.37
CA ASN A 80 24.55 27.22 -16.67
C ASN A 80 23.32 28.13 -16.54
N PRO A 81 23.49 29.43 -16.27
CA PRO A 81 22.37 30.36 -16.04
C PRO A 81 21.55 30.67 -17.30
N SER A 82 22.09 30.40 -18.50
CA SER A 82 21.38 30.61 -19.77
C SER A 82 20.16 29.70 -19.95
N LEU A 83 20.17 28.51 -19.32
CA LEU A 83 19.09 27.51 -19.43
C LEU A 83 18.02 27.65 -18.34
N LYS A 84 18.01 28.77 -17.60
CA LYS A 84 17.17 28.96 -16.42
C LYS A 84 15.69 28.64 -16.62
N GLN A 85 15.11 29.07 -17.74
CA GLN A 85 13.67 28.97 -17.97
C GLN A 85 13.26 27.51 -18.19
N GLN A 86 14.09 26.76 -18.93
CA GLN A 86 13.84 25.35 -19.20
C GLN A 86 14.08 24.50 -17.95
N LEU A 87 15.16 24.76 -17.20
CA LEU A 87 15.45 24.08 -15.94
C LEU A 87 14.36 24.35 -14.89
N PHE A 88 13.85 25.58 -14.81
CA PHE A 88 12.75 25.91 -13.90
C PHE A 88 11.46 25.19 -14.29
N SER A 89 11.11 25.11 -15.58
CA SER A 89 9.95 24.33 -16.02
C SER A 89 10.06 22.85 -15.66
N TYR A 90 11.25 22.24 -15.79
CA TYR A 90 11.47 20.85 -15.37
C TYR A 90 11.43 20.67 -13.86
N ALA A 91 11.95 21.63 -13.09
CA ALA A 91 11.88 21.58 -11.64
C ALA A 91 10.44 21.71 -11.13
N ILE A 92 9.62 22.59 -11.72
CA ILE A 92 8.20 22.71 -11.37
C ILE A 92 7.42 21.43 -11.74
N LEU A 93 7.74 20.80 -12.87
CA LEU A 93 7.17 19.50 -13.23
C LEU A 93 7.55 18.43 -12.21
N GLY A 94 8.83 18.36 -11.81
CA GLY A 94 9.30 17.43 -10.76
C GLY A 94 8.67 17.69 -9.40
N PHE A 95 8.53 18.97 -9.02
CA PHE A 95 7.81 19.40 -7.82
C PHE A 95 6.36 18.94 -7.84
N ALA A 96 5.62 19.20 -8.93
CA ALA A 96 4.22 18.82 -9.06
C ALA A 96 4.01 17.30 -8.97
N LEU A 97 4.91 16.51 -9.57
CA LEU A 97 4.86 15.05 -9.47
C LEU A 97 5.16 14.56 -8.04
N SER A 98 6.13 15.17 -7.35
CA SER A 98 6.44 14.83 -5.95
C SER A 98 5.27 15.18 -5.02
N GLU A 99 4.67 16.35 -5.22
CA GLU A 99 3.49 16.81 -4.47
C GLU A 99 2.28 15.91 -4.72
N ALA A 100 2.04 15.49 -5.97
CA ALA A 100 0.95 14.59 -6.30
C ALA A 100 1.03 13.27 -5.50
N MET A 101 2.23 12.72 -5.31
CA MET A 101 2.43 11.53 -4.49
C MET A 101 2.23 11.80 -2.98
N GLY A 102 2.64 12.98 -2.49
CA GLY A 102 2.40 13.40 -1.11
C GLY A 102 0.91 13.59 -0.80
N LEU A 103 0.18 14.27 -1.69
CA LEU A 103 -1.27 14.45 -1.60
C LEU A 103 -2.02 13.13 -1.75
N PHE A 104 -1.54 12.22 -2.58
CA PHE A 104 -2.11 10.87 -2.69
C PHE A 104 -2.02 10.11 -1.36
N CYS A 105 -0.87 10.19 -0.69
CA CYS A 105 -0.65 9.63 0.64
C CYS A 105 -1.59 10.26 1.69
N LEU A 106 -1.76 11.59 1.71
CA LEU A 106 -2.73 12.25 2.58
C LEU A 106 -4.17 11.86 2.29
N THR A 107 -4.53 11.69 1.01
CA THR A 107 -5.86 11.27 0.59
C THR A 107 -6.20 9.88 1.18
N MET A 108 -5.24 8.96 1.16
CA MET A 108 -5.41 7.65 1.83
C MET A 108 -5.57 7.79 3.35
N GLY A 109 -4.79 8.66 3.99
CA GLY A 109 -4.96 8.95 5.42
C GLY A 109 -6.36 9.49 5.76
N PHE A 110 -6.89 10.42 4.96
CA PHE A 110 -8.24 10.94 5.14
C PHE A 110 -9.33 9.90 4.87
N MET A 111 -9.11 9.01 3.90
CA MET A 111 -10.04 7.90 3.65
C MET A 111 -10.13 6.98 4.87
N ILE A 112 -9.01 6.72 5.55
CA ILE A 112 -8.97 5.91 6.79
C ILE A 112 -9.66 6.62 7.97
N LEU A 113 -9.57 7.95 8.07
CA LEU A 113 -10.20 8.71 9.16
C LEU A 113 -11.70 8.92 8.99
N PHE A 114 -12.16 9.17 7.76
CA PHE A 114 -13.50 9.73 7.52
C PHE A 114 -14.39 8.87 6.63
N ALA A 115 -13.84 7.96 5.84
CA ALA A 115 -14.60 7.16 4.88
C ALA A 115 -14.73 5.67 5.27
N LEU A 116 -13.71 5.13 5.94
CA LEU A 116 -13.71 3.81 6.58
C LEU A 116 -14.28 3.91 7.99
#